data_AF-A0A962RJD3-F1
#
_entry.id   AF-A0A962RJD3-F1
#
_cell.length_a   1.000
_cell.length_b   1.000
_cell.length_c   1.000
_cell.angle_alpha   90.00
_cell.angle_beta   90.00
_cell.angle_gamma   90.00
#
_symmetry.space_group_name_H-M   'P 1'
#
loop_
_entity.id
_entity.type
_entity.pdbx_description
1 polymer ?
#
loop_
_entity_poly.entity_id
_entity_poly.type
_entity_poly.pdbx_seq_one_letter_code
_entity_poly.pdbx_strand_id
1 'polypeptide(L)'
;MILIPVGLFALAGTHYLDHRAHALAGNHLASARIYLEQQRGHVEKYLEQQVLTTNLPTLLAERTPKQTLDEVLATRADAARLDFLIILDQSGRVIASSSGTRTGTQVPVGFVLREALNGVLTSSYERLDGTTLQAISPRLADRAGPARQPAAGPPVAPLGLLISAGTHFPLTNEHADAVLYGGILLNDNVGLIERLRDVVFPVSEGAPRVDGVTALFLAGRQVATSLQYPDDPD
;
A
#
# COMPACT_ATOMS: atom_id res chain seq x y z
N MET A 1 -16.35 6.90 8.24
CA MET A 1 -15.30 7.45 7.36
C MET A 1 -14.21 8.05 8.24
N ILE A 2 -13.19 7.25 8.60
CA ILE A 2 -12.07 7.74 9.41
C ILE A 2 -11.14 8.47 8.45
N LEU A 3 -11.12 9.80 8.55
CA LEU A 3 -10.17 10.65 7.84
C LEU A 3 -8.78 10.36 8.46
N ILE A 4 -7.94 9.57 7.79
CA ILE A 4 -6.56 9.37 8.24
C ILE A 4 -5.77 10.60 7.75
N PRO A 5 -5.30 11.49 8.64
CA PRO A 5 -4.50 12.63 8.20
C PRO A 5 -3.12 12.10 7.77
N VAL A 6 -2.92 11.98 6.46
CA VAL A 6 -1.61 11.76 5.87
C VAL A 6 -0.96 13.14 5.75
N GLY A 7 0.01 13.41 6.62
CA GLY A 7 0.76 14.67 6.61
C GLY A 7 1.93 14.59 5.64
N LEU A 8 2.03 15.54 4.70
CA LEU A 8 3.19 15.71 3.83
C LEU A 8 3.93 16.97 4.26
N PHE A 9 5.20 16.84 4.66
CA PHE A 9 6.08 17.98 4.90
C PHE A 9 7.08 18.11 3.76
N ALA A 10 7.17 19.32 3.21
CA ALA A 10 8.08 19.72 2.16
C ALA A 10 8.94 20.88 2.68
N LEU A 11 10.21 20.63 2.97
CA LEU A 11 11.17 21.69 3.30
C LEU A 11 11.87 22.13 2.00
N ALA A 12 11.69 23.40 1.61
CA ALA A 12 12.47 24.05 0.57
C ALA A 12 13.51 24.97 1.24
N GLY A 13 14.76 24.95 0.76
CA GLY A 13 15.83 25.84 1.21
C GLY A 13 15.45 27.31 1.14
N THR A 14 15.90 28.07 2.14
CA THR A 14 15.36 29.34 2.65
C THR A 14 15.46 30.59 1.76
N HIS A 15 14.52 31.50 2.02
CA HIS A 15 14.44 32.94 1.65
C HIS A 15 13.72 33.30 0.34
N TYR A 16 12.40 33.11 0.25
CA TYR A 16 11.49 34.05 -0.43
C TYR A 16 9.99 33.70 -0.18
N LEU A 17 9.22 34.67 0.35
CA LEU A 17 7.75 34.87 0.19
C LEU A 17 6.74 34.13 1.10
N ASP A 18 6.35 34.78 2.21
CA ASP A 18 5.31 34.36 3.16
C ASP A 18 3.91 34.09 2.56
N HIS A 19 3.50 34.79 1.50
CA HIS A 19 2.20 34.55 0.87
C HIS A 19 2.23 33.53 -0.28
N ARG A 20 3.39 33.29 -0.90
CA ARG A 20 3.53 32.22 -1.90
C ARG A 20 3.77 30.86 -1.25
N ALA A 21 4.39 30.80 -0.07
CA ALA A 21 4.62 29.57 0.66
C ALA A 21 3.32 28.79 0.95
N HIS A 22 2.24 29.46 1.35
CA HIS A 22 0.95 28.81 1.60
C HIS A 22 0.27 28.30 0.32
N ALA A 23 0.29 29.08 -0.76
CA ALA A 23 -0.29 28.68 -2.04
C ALA A 23 0.50 27.53 -2.68
N LEU A 24 1.84 27.58 -2.57
CA LEU A 24 2.73 26.53 -3.07
C LEU A 24 2.57 25.24 -2.26
N ALA A 25 2.49 25.34 -0.92
CA ALA A 25 2.22 24.20 -0.05
C ALA A 25 0.83 23.60 -0.32
N GLY A 26 -0.19 24.43 -0.55
CA GLY A 26 -1.53 23.98 -0.94
C GLY A 26 -1.54 23.24 -2.28
N ASN A 27 -0.85 23.77 -3.29
CA ASN A 27 -0.71 23.12 -4.59
C ASN A 27 0.07 21.81 -4.49
N HIS A 28 1.18 21.78 -3.74
CA HIS A 28 1.98 20.58 -3.50
C HIS A 28 1.15 19.48 -2.82
N LEU A 29 0.37 19.84 -1.80
CA LEU A 29 -0.52 18.91 -1.12
C LEU A 29 -1.64 18.40 -2.04
N ALA A 30 -2.20 19.28 -2.88
CA ALA A 30 -3.20 18.89 -3.87
C ALA A 30 -2.63 17.89 -4.90
N SER A 31 -1.45 18.17 -5.46
CA SER A 31 -0.75 17.27 -6.38
C SER A 31 -0.42 15.92 -5.73
N ALA A 32 0.08 15.94 -4.49
CA ALA A 32 0.36 14.73 -3.73
C ALA A 32 -0.90 13.89 -3.49
N ARG A 33 -2.00 14.53 -3.09
CA ARG A 33 -3.29 13.87 -2.90
C ARG A 33 -3.80 13.26 -4.20
N ILE A 34 -3.73 13.98 -5.31
CA ILE A 34 -4.14 13.48 -6.62
C ILE A 34 -3.32 12.24 -6.99
N TYR A 35 -1.99 12.28 -6.83
CA TYR A 35 -1.15 11.13 -7.12
C TYR A 35 -1.50 9.91 -6.25
N LEU A 36 -1.70 10.11 -4.95
CA LEU A 36 -2.09 9.02 -4.05
C LEU A 36 -3.45 8.43 -4.42
N GLU A 37 -4.46 9.27 -4.73
CA GLU A 37 -5.76 8.80 -5.22
C GLU A 37 -5.65 8.04 -6.54
N GLN A 38 -4.77 8.47 -7.44
CA GLN A 38 -4.49 7.74 -8.68
C GLN A 38 -3.85 6.38 -8.41
N GLN A 39 -2.89 6.29 -7.47
CA GLN A 39 -2.30 5.02 -7.06
C GLN A 39 -3.36 4.08 -6.45
N ARG A 40 -4.23 4.60 -5.57
CA ARG A 40 -5.35 3.84 -5.00
C ARG A 40 -6.28 3.30 -6.08
N GLY A 41 -6.72 4.15 -7.01
CA GLY A 41 -7.57 3.74 -8.13
C GLY A 41 -6.90 2.76 -9.09
N HIS A 42 -5.57 2.80 -9.23
CA HIS A 42 -4.82 1.83 -10.03
C HIS A 42 -4.87 0.43 -9.40
N VAL A 43 -4.67 0.32 -8.08
CA VAL A 43 -4.75 -0.95 -7.35
C VAL A 43 -6.17 -1.54 -7.45
N GLU A 44 -7.21 -0.71 -7.29
CA GLU A 44 -8.61 -1.14 -7.43
C GLU A 44 -8.91 -1.74 -8.81
N LYS A 45 -8.59 -0.98 -9.88
CA LYS A 45 -8.80 -1.42 -11.26
C LYS A 45 -8.01 -2.67 -11.61
N TYR A 46 -6.79 -2.78 -11.09
CA TYR A 46 -5.98 -3.97 -11.31
C TYR A 46 -6.66 -5.22 -10.76
N LEU A 47 -7.13 -5.17 -9.50
CA LEU A 47 -7.83 -6.30 -8.87
C LEU A 47 -9.15 -6.63 -9.59
N GLU A 48 -9.92 -5.63 -9.99
CA GLU A 48 -11.13 -5.80 -10.79
C GLU A 48 -10.82 -6.60 -12.07
N GLN A 49 -9.79 -6.20 -12.81
CA GLN A 49 -9.37 -6.90 -14.02
C GLN A 49 -8.91 -8.33 -13.74
N GLN A 50 -8.20 -8.57 -12.63
CA GLN A 50 -7.71 -9.91 -12.29
C GLN A 50 -8.87 -10.91 -12.12
N VAL A 51 -9.95 -10.46 -11.49
CA VAL A 51 -11.11 -11.30 -11.19
C VAL A 51 -12.05 -11.46 -12.37
N LEU A 52 -12.13 -10.45 -13.26
CA LEU A 52 -12.89 -10.55 -14.50
C LEU A 52 -12.19 -11.40 -15.57
N THR A 53 -10.85 -11.51 -15.54
CA THR A 53 -10.13 -12.42 -16.43
C THR A 53 -10.34 -13.88 -16.02
N THR A 54 -10.64 -14.75 -16.98
CA THR A 54 -10.96 -16.17 -16.73
C THR A 54 -9.84 -16.95 -16.05
N ASN A 55 -8.58 -16.52 -16.15
CA ASN A 55 -7.45 -17.31 -15.68
C ASN A 55 -7.47 -17.60 -14.15
N LEU A 56 -7.66 -16.61 -13.27
CA LEU A 56 -7.68 -16.88 -11.82
C LEU A 56 -8.92 -17.67 -11.35
N PRO A 57 -10.16 -17.31 -11.76
CA PRO A 57 -11.33 -18.12 -11.44
C PRO A 57 -11.22 -19.55 -11.96
N THR A 58 -10.68 -19.77 -13.16
CA THR A 58 -10.45 -21.12 -13.72
C THR A 58 -9.43 -21.89 -12.89
N LEU A 59 -8.29 -21.28 -12.50
CA LEU A 59 -7.30 -21.96 -11.66
C LEU A 59 -7.88 -22.36 -10.29
N LEU A 60 -8.80 -21.56 -9.73
CA LEU A 60 -9.54 -21.91 -8.51
C LEU A 60 -10.53 -23.06 -8.75
N ALA A 61 -11.27 -23.04 -9.86
CA ALA A 61 -12.22 -24.09 -10.25
C ALA A 61 -11.53 -25.44 -10.50
N GLU A 62 -10.36 -25.44 -11.12
CA GLU A 62 -9.54 -26.63 -11.39
C GLU A 62 -8.86 -27.19 -10.14
N ARG A 63 -9.02 -26.53 -8.98
CA ARG A 63 -8.35 -26.88 -7.72
C ARG A 63 -6.84 -27.02 -7.90
N THR A 64 -6.28 -26.08 -8.65
CA THR A 64 -4.84 -26.01 -8.95
C THR A 64 -4.03 -26.17 -7.66
N PRO A 65 -2.91 -26.93 -7.69
CA PRO A 65 -2.03 -27.04 -6.53
C PRO A 65 -1.64 -25.66 -5.99
N LYS A 66 -1.70 -25.51 -4.67
CA LYS A 66 -1.41 -24.25 -3.98
C LYS A 66 -0.12 -23.59 -4.49
N GLN A 67 0.95 -24.36 -4.64
CA GLN A 67 2.25 -23.82 -5.06
C GLN A 67 2.17 -23.08 -6.40
N THR A 68 1.48 -23.66 -7.38
CA THR A 68 1.27 -23.02 -8.69
C THR A 68 0.41 -21.77 -8.56
N LEU A 69 -0.62 -21.78 -7.70
CA LEU A 69 -1.45 -20.60 -7.46
C LEU A 69 -0.64 -19.48 -6.77
N ASP A 70 0.20 -19.81 -5.80
CA ASP A 70 1.11 -18.87 -5.14
C ASP A 70 2.10 -18.24 -6.14
N GLU A 71 2.67 -19.04 -7.06
CA GLU A 71 3.58 -18.57 -8.13
C GLU A 71 2.87 -17.63 -9.12
N VAL A 72 1.64 -17.96 -9.50
CA VAL A 72 0.81 -17.09 -10.35
C VAL A 72 0.48 -15.78 -9.63
N LEU A 73 0.14 -15.83 -8.34
CA LEU A 73 -0.12 -14.63 -7.53
C LEU A 73 1.14 -13.79 -7.35
N ALA A 74 2.31 -14.41 -7.15
CA ALA A 74 3.60 -13.72 -7.08
C ALA A 74 3.92 -12.99 -8.38
N THR A 75 3.81 -13.68 -9.52
CA THR A 75 4.04 -13.07 -10.84
C THR A 75 3.09 -11.90 -11.10
N ARG A 76 1.82 -12.03 -10.69
CA ARG A 76 0.81 -10.96 -10.81
C ARG A 76 1.11 -9.78 -9.89
N ALA A 77 1.43 -10.05 -8.63
CA ALA A 77 1.81 -9.01 -7.67
C ALA A 77 3.02 -8.21 -8.18
N ASP A 78 4.06 -8.89 -8.67
CA ASP A 78 5.26 -8.26 -9.21
C ASP A 78 4.94 -7.39 -10.44
N ALA A 79 4.12 -7.90 -11.38
CA ALA A 79 3.73 -7.17 -12.59
C ALA A 79 2.96 -5.87 -12.27
N ALA A 80 2.13 -5.89 -11.22
CA ALA A 80 1.38 -4.72 -10.75
C ALA A 80 2.12 -3.89 -9.69
N ARG A 81 3.34 -4.29 -9.32
CA ARG A 81 4.12 -3.68 -8.22
C ARG A 81 3.35 -3.65 -6.89
N LEU A 82 2.57 -4.68 -6.63
CA LEU A 82 1.92 -4.91 -5.34
C LEU A 82 2.90 -5.59 -4.40
N ASP A 83 2.87 -5.18 -3.12
CA ASP A 83 3.70 -5.82 -2.10
C ASP A 83 3.11 -7.16 -1.63
N PHE A 84 1.80 -7.35 -1.85
CA PHE A 84 1.11 -8.62 -1.61
C PHE A 84 -0.14 -8.74 -2.48
N LEU A 85 -0.52 -9.99 -2.76
CA LEU A 85 -1.77 -10.39 -3.36
C LEU A 85 -2.15 -11.76 -2.79
N ILE A 86 -3.31 -11.84 -2.12
CA ILE A 86 -3.77 -13.04 -1.44
C ILE A 86 -5.19 -13.38 -1.84
N ILE A 87 -5.48 -14.68 -1.90
CA ILE A 87 -6.84 -15.20 -2.05
C ILE A 87 -7.29 -15.71 -0.69
N LEU A 88 -8.46 -15.25 -0.26
CA LEU A 88 -9.08 -15.57 1.01
C LEU A 88 -10.41 -16.30 0.78
N ASP A 89 -10.77 -17.20 1.67
CA ASP A 89 -12.14 -17.73 1.72
C ASP A 89 -13.10 -16.72 2.39
N GLN A 90 -14.40 -17.03 2.37
CA GLN A 90 -15.45 -16.24 3.03
C GLN A 90 -15.29 -16.07 4.55
N SER A 91 -14.45 -16.89 5.19
CA SER A 91 -14.11 -16.73 6.60
C SER A 91 -12.89 -15.84 6.83
N GLY A 92 -12.27 -15.32 5.77
CA GLY A 92 -11.05 -14.51 5.83
C GLY A 92 -9.78 -15.34 6.04
N ARG A 93 -9.78 -16.62 5.66
CA ARG A 93 -8.59 -17.48 5.74
C ARG A 93 -7.88 -17.57 4.40
N VAL A 94 -6.55 -17.60 4.44
CA VAL A 94 -5.70 -17.69 3.25
C VAL A 94 -5.91 -19.01 2.53
N ILE A 95 -6.31 -18.96 1.27
CA ILE A 95 -6.28 -20.07 0.31
C ILE A 95 -4.89 -20.12 -0.34
N ALA A 96 -4.46 -18.99 -0.90
CA ALA A 96 -3.18 -18.81 -1.59
C ALA A 96 -2.62 -17.40 -1.36
N SER A 97 -1.30 -17.25 -1.49
CA SER A 97 -0.60 -15.99 -1.20
C SER A 97 0.64 -15.80 -2.04
N SER A 98 0.79 -14.61 -2.63
CA SER A 98 2.01 -14.19 -3.32
C SER A 98 3.22 -14.01 -2.40
N SER A 99 2.97 -13.91 -1.08
CA SER A 99 3.96 -13.48 -0.09
C SER A 99 4.40 -14.61 0.87
N GLY A 100 4.00 -15.84 0.57
CA GLY A 100 4.40 -17.03 1.33
C GLY A 100 3.62 -17.27 2.62
N THR A 101 2.50 -16.57 2.81
CA THR A 101 1.63 -16.78 3.97
C THR A 101 1.03 -18.18 3.96
N ARG A 102 0.99 -18.83 5.13
CA ARG A 102 0.48 -20.19 5.28
C ARG A 102 -1.02 -20.24 4.99
N THR A 103 -1.46 -21.26 4.26
CA THR A 103 -2.89 -21.53 4.03
C THR A 103 -3.61 -21.77 5.35
N GLY A 104 -4.85 -21.32 5.45
CA GLY A 104 -5.67 -21.39 6.67
C GLY A 104 -5.38 -20.30 7.71
N THR A 105 -4.33 -19.49 7.51
CA THR A 105 -4.03 -18.34 8.36
C THR A 105 -5.21 -17.37 8.33
N GLN A 106 -5.70 -16.99 9.50
CA GLN A 106 -6.77 -16.01 9.64
C GLN A 106 -6.20 -14.61 9.44
N VAL A 107 -6.71 -13.89 8.44
CA VAL A 107 -6.39 -12.47 8.28
C VAL A 107 -7.41 -11.65 9.08
N PRO A 108 -6.96 -10.77 9.99
CA PRO A 108 -7.86 -9.84 10.68
C PRO A 108 -8.65 -8.99 9.69
N VAL A 109 -9.97 -8.87 9.91
CA VAL A 109 -10.89 -8.21 8.97
C VAL A 109 -10.83 -6.69 9.12
N GLY A 110 -10.08 -6.06 8.22
CA GLY A 110 -10.05 -4.62 7.99
C GLY A 110 -11.31 -4.08 7.29
N PHE A 111 -11.29 -2.82 6.89
CA PHE A 111 -12.40 -2.21 6.14
C PHE A 111 -12.49 -2.79 4.73
N VAL A 112 -11.38 -2.80 3.99
CA VAL A 112 -11.38 -3.25 2.59
C VAL A 112 -11.72 -4.73 2.49
N LEU A 113 -11.14 -5.55 3.38
CA LEU A 113 -11.45 -6.97 3.42
C LEU A 113 -12.92 -7.22 3.79
N ARG A 114 -13.51 -6.43 4.70
CA ARG A 114 -14.94 -6.55 5.04
C ARG A 114 -15.83 -6.27 3.85
N GLU A 115 -15.59 -5.18 3.14
CA GLU A 115 -16.35 -4.82 1.95
C GLU A 115 -16.23 -5.89 0.86
N ALA A 116 -15.02 -6.39 0.63
CA ALA A 116 -14.78 -7.45 -0.34
C ALA A 116 -15.49 -8.76 0.02
N LEU A 117 -15.51 -9.14 1.30
CA LEU A 117 -16.31 -10.27 1.80
C LEU A 117 -17.81 -10.07 1.60
N ASN A 118 -18.28 -8.81 1.63
CA ASN A 118 -19.67 -8.46 1.32
C ASN A 118 -19.95 -8.34 -0.19
N GLY A 119 -19.01 -8.71 -1.06
CA GLY A 119 -19.18 -8.64 -2.52
C GLY A 119 -18.91 -7.27 -3.13
N VAL A 120 -18.33 -6.34 -2.37
CA VAL A 120 -18.08 -4.95 -2.81
C VAL A 120 -16.61 -4.79 -3.19
N LEU A 121 -16.36 -4.49 -4.47
CA LEU A 121 -15.06 -3.99 -4.91
C LEU A 121 -14.79 -2.64 -4.22
N THR A 122 -13.71 -2.57 -3.45
CA THR A 122 -13.32 -1.32 -2.79
C THR A 122 -11.82 -1.20 -2.68
N SER A 123 -11.34 0.04 -2.57
CA SER A 123 -9.96 0.34 -2.19
C SER A 123 -9.92 1.48 -1.17
N SER A 124 -8.95 1.41 -0.25
CA SER A 124 -8.82 2.39 0.82
C SER A 124 -7.38 2.51 1.30
N TYR A 125 -7.13 3.55 2.10
CA TYR A 125 -5.96 3.63 2.95
C TYR A 125 -6.26 2.94 4.27
N GLU A 126 -5.53 1.89 4.57
CA GLU A 126 -5.71 1.12 5.80
C GLU A 126 -4.49 1.25 6.71
N ARG A 127 -4.79 1.42 8.00
CA ARG A 127 -3.80 1.38 9.06
C ARG A 127 -3.87 0.01 9.72
N LEU A 128 -2.86 -0.81 9.50
CA LEU A 128 -2.80 -2.19 9.99
C LEU A 128 -1.71 -2.31 11.07
N ASP A 129 -2.00 -3.08 12.11
CA ASP A 129 -1.02 -3.40 13.14
C ASP A 129 -0.07 -4.52 12.67
N GLY A 130 1.03 -4.72 13.41
CA GLY A 130 2.02 -5.75 13.06
C GLY A 130 1.45 -7.16 13.00
N THR A 131 0.45 -7.50 13.81
CA THR A 131 -0.21 -8.81 13.79
C THR A 131 -0.99 -9.03 12.49
N THR A 132 -1.72 -8.01 12.03
CA THR A 132 -2.43 -8.07 10.74
C THR A 132 -1.45 -8.08 9.57
N LEU A 133 -0.40 -7.27 9.62
CA LEU A 133 0.65 -7.28 8.61
C LEU A 133 1.31 -8.65 8.48
N GLN A 134 1.68 -9.27 9.62
CA GLN A 134 2.26 -10.61 9.66
C GLN A 134 1.32 -11.68 9.08
N ALA A 135 0.02 -11.54 9.32
CA ALA A 135 -1.01 -12.44 8.80
C ALA A 135 -1.22 -12.28 7.29
N ILE A 136 -0.94 -11.10 6.72
CA ILE A 136 -0.98 -10.85 5.27
C ILE A 136 0.32 -11.33 4.63
N SER A 137 1.47 -10.90 5.16
CA SER A 137 2.81 -11.16 4.66
C SER A 137 3.86 -10.88 5.75
N PRO A 138 4.71 -11.85 6.11
CA PRO A 138 5.82 -11.62 7.04
C PRO A 138 6.73 -10.45 6.63
N ARG A 139 7.01 -10.31 5.33
CA ARG A 139 7.87 -9.23 4.80
C ARG A 139 7.27 -7.84 5.00
N LEU A 140 5.94 -7.72 5.04
CA LEU A 140 5.28 -6.44 5.31
C LEU A 140 5.46 -6.02 6.77
N ALA A 141 5.44 -6.97 7.70
CA ALA A 141 5.68 -6.70 9.11
C ALA A 141 7.12 -6.23 9.32
N ASP A 142 8.09 -6.89 8.67
CA ASP A 142 9.51 -6.50 8.71
C ASP A 142 9.73 -5.07 8.16
N ARG A 143 9.14 -4.77 7.00
CA ARG A 143 9.22 -3.45 6.35
C ARG A 143 8.46 -2.35 7.08
N ALA A 144 7.35 -2.67 7.75
CA ALA A 144 6.65 -1.67 8.56
C ALA A 144 7.50 -1.26 9.76
N GLY A 145 8.33 -2.18 10.27
CA GLY A 145 9.32 -1.99 11.32
C GLY A 145 8.75 -1.43 12.63
N PRO A 146 9.56 -1.33 13.69
CA PRO A 146 9.27 -0.38 14.75
C PRO A 146 9.46 1.02 14.15
N ALA A 147 8.39 1.80 13.92
CA ALA A 147 8.58 3.08 13.23
C ALA A 147 9.63 3.95 13.94
N ARG A 148 10.49 4.63 13.14
CA ARG A 148 11.60 5.47 13.61
C ARG A 148 11.19 6.27 14.85
N GLN A 149 11.78 5.89 15.98
CA GLN A 149 11.44 6.42 17.29
C GLN A 149 11.95 7.86 17.38
N PRO A 150 11.21 8.82 17.94
CA PRO A 150 11.87 9.96 18.56
C PRO A 150 12.78 9.42 19.68
N ALA A 151 14.00 9.93 19.81
CA ALA A 151 15.09 9.36 20.64
C ALA A 151 14.77 9.13 22.13
N ALA A 152 13.59 9.55 22.61
CA ALA A 152 13.08 9.26 23.96
C ALA A 152 11.59 8.90 23.90
N GLY A 153 11.25 7.64 24.20
CA GLY A 153 9.87 7.19 24.35
C GLY A 153 9.74 5.67 24.46
N PRO A 154 8.64 5.14 25.04
CA PRO A 154 8.40 3.70 25.11
C PRO A 154 8.30 3.08 23.70
N PRO A 155 8.62 1.78 23.55
CA PRO A 155 8.49 1.08 22.27
C PRO A 155 7.02 1.11 21.82
N VAL A 156 6.80 1.71 20.64
CA VAL A 156 5.48 1.80 20.02
C VAL A 156 5.29 0.61 19.09
N ALA A 157 4.12 -0.02 19.17
CA ALA A 157 3.78 -1.17 18.33
C ALA A 157 3.93 -0.85 16.82
N PRO A 158 4.38 -1.82 16.00
CA PRO A 158 4.50 -1.66 14.56
C PRO A 158 3.15 -1.34 13.92
N LEU A 159 3.17 -0.38 12.98
CA LEU A 159 1.99 0.18 12.35
C LEU A 159 2.27 0.43 10.87
N GLY A 160 1.59 -0.30 10.01
CA GLY A 160 1.67 -0.15 8.56
C GLY A 160 0.58 0.77 8.04
N LEU A 161 0.94 1.64 7.10
CA LEU A 161 -0.01 2.34 6.24
C LEU A 161 0.01 1.69 4.87
N LEU A 162 -1.15 1.22 4.41
CA LEU A 162 -1.28 0.54 3.14
C LEU A 162 -2.30 1.23 2.26
N ILE A 163 -2.05 1.17 0.95
CA ILE A 163 -3.10 1.26 -0.06
C ILE A 163 -3.53 -0.18 -0.33
N SER A 164 -4.76 -0.52 0.00
CA SER A 164 -5.29 -1.86 -0.22
C SER A 164 -6.54 -1.79 -1.09
N ALA A 165 -6.75 -2.84 -1.87
CA ALA A 165 -8.01 -3.10 -2.55
C ALA A 165 -8.44 -4.55 -2.32
N GLY A 166 -9.74 -4.77 -2.41
CA GLY A 166 -10.34 -6.08 -2.23
C GLY A 166 -11.54 -6.23 -3.15
N THR A 167 -11.72 -7.42 -3.68
CA THR A 167 -12.87 -7.76 -4.52
C THR A 167 -13.24 -9.22 -4.40
N HIS A 168 -14.48 -9.51 -4.71
CA HIS A 168 -15.08 -10.83 -4.61
C HIS A 168 -14.97 -11.57 -5.95
N PHE A 169 -14.62 -12.87 -5.93
CA PHE A 169 -14.61 -13.69 -7.14
C PHE A 169 -16.05 -13.99 -7.58
N PRO A 170 -16.37 -14.03 -8.89
CA PRO A 170 -17.74 -14.28 -9.35
C PRO A 170 -18.29 -15.54 -8.71
N LEU A 171 -19.53 -15.46 -8.21
CA LEU A 171 -20.20 -16.60 -7.61
C LEU A 171 -20.42 -17.69 -8.68
N THR A 172 -19.83 -18.86 -8.45
CA THR A 172 -19.99 -20.04 -9.28
C THR A 172 -20.10 -21.29 -8.41
N ASN A 173 -20.56 -22.40 -8.98
CA ASN A 173 -20.54 -23.70 -8.31
C ASN A 173 -19.20 -24.44 -8.52
N GLU A 174 -18.27 -23.85 -9.28
CA GLU A 174 -17.03 -24.50 -9.73
C GLU A 174 -15.91 -24.35 -8.71
N HIS A 175 -15.88 -23.24 -7.99
CA HIS A 175 -14.96 -23.01 -6.87
C HIS A 175 -15.69 -22.55 -5.62
N ALA A 176 -15.04 -22.74 -4.47
CA ALA A 176 -15.53 -22.16 -3.22
C ALA A 176 -15.54 -20.63 -3.31
N ASP A 177 -16.45 -20.04 -2.55
CA ASP A 177 -16.57 -18.61 -2.46
C ASP A 177 -15.27 -17.98 -1.89
N ALA A 178 -14.72 -17.00 -2.60
CA ALA A 178 -13.40 -16.46 -2.38
C ALA A 178 -13.32 -14.95 -2.66
N VAL A 179 -12.32 -14.32 -2.05
CA VAL A 179 -12.01 -12.90 -2.17
C VAL A 179 -10.55 -12.73 -2.58
N LEU A 180 -10.29 -11.80 -3.50
CA LEU A 180 -8.96 -11.33 -3.83
C LEU A 180 -8.67 -10.06 -3.02
N TYR A 181 -7.57 -10.06 -2.25
CA TYR A 181 -7.13 -8.90 -1.47
C TYR A 181 -5.66 -8.61 -1.77
N GLY A 182 -5.33 -7.35 -2.05
CA GLY A 182 -3.99 -6.97 -2.47
C GLY A 182 -3.69 -5.51 -2.15
N GLY A 183 -2.42 -5.14 -2.15
CA GLY A 183 -2.04 -3.78 -1.80
C GLY A 183 -0.55 -3.48 -1.81
N ILE A 184 -0.27 -2.23 -1.47
CA ILE A 184 1.06 -1.64 -1.41
C ILE A 184 1.26 -1.05 -0.02
N LEU A 185 2.35 -1.41 0.63
CA LEU A 185 2.79 -0.81 1.88
C LEU A 185 3.52 0.50 1.57
N LEU A 186 3.08 1.57 2.23
CA LEU A 186 3.67 2.89 2.09
C LEU A 186 4.90 3.06 2.98
N ASN A 187 5.02 2.28 4.06
CA ASN A 187 6.20 2.27 4.92
C ASN A 187 7.46 1.93 4.12
N ASP A 188 8.49 2.76 4.26
CA ASP A 188 9.79 2.65 3.60
C ASP A 188 9.71 2.46 2.07
N ASN A 189 8.62 2.94 1.44
CA ASN A 189 8.45 2.85 0.00
C ASN A 189 9.16 4.01 -0.72
N VAL A 190 10.48 3.89 -0.83
CA VAL A 190 11.35 4.91 -1.44
C VAL A 190 10.89 5.26 -2.86
N GLY A 191 10.57 4.26 -3.68
CA GLY A 191 10.16 4.49 -5.07
C GLY A 191 8.80 5.19 -5.24
N LEU A 192 7.89 5.05 -4.27
CA LEU A 192 6.66 5.83 -4.25
C LEU A 192 6.92 7.27 -3.79
N ILE A 193 7.75 7.45 -2.76
CA ILE A 193 8.04 8.79 -2.22
C ILE A 193 8.90 9.61 -3.18
N GLU A 194 9.82 9.02 -3.94
CA GLU A 194 10.56 9.72 -4.99
C GLU A 194 9.63 10.17 -6.12
N ARG A 195 8.72 9.30 -6.58
CA ARG A 195 7.71 9.71 -7.58
C ARG A 195 6.79 10.80 -7.04
N LEU A 196 6.42 10.73 -5.76
CA LEU A 196 5.64 11.77 -5.10
C LEU A 196 6.41 13.09 -5.05
N ARG A 197 7.71 13.06 -4.73
CA ARG A 197 8.60 14.23 -4.79
C ARG A 197 8.63 14.82 -6.19
N ASP A 198 8.80 14.01 -7.24
CA ASP A 198 8.91 14.51 -8.61
C ASP A 198 7.59 15.11 -9.11
N VAL A 199 6.44 14.60 -8.65
CA VAL A 199 5.11 15.19 -8.91
C VAL A 199 4.91 16.52 -8.16
N VAL A 200 5.42 16.60 -6.93
CA VAL A 200 5.30 17.79 -6.08
C VAL A 200 6.28 18.90 -6.51
N PHE A 201 7.49 18.51 -6.90
CA PHE A 201 8.58 19.38 -7.35
C PHE A 201 8.95 19.03 -8.80
N PRO A 202 8.07 19.34 -9.78
CA PRO A 202 8.34 19.04 -11.17
C PRO A 202 9.56 19.82 -11.66
N VAL A 203 10.52 19.12 -12.27
CA VAL A 203 11.65 19.75 -12.94
C VAL A 203 11.14 20.40 -14.23
N SER A 204 11.12 21.74 -14.26
CA SER A 204 10.75 22.49 -15.47
C SER A 204 12.01 22.91 -16.22
N GLU A 205 12.02 22.75 -17.55
CA GLU A 205 13.14 23.21 -18.38
C GLU A 205 13.37 24.72 -18.19
N GLY A 206 14.60 25.10 -17.86
CA GLY A 206 15.00 26.50 -17.65
C GLY A 206 14.73 27.06 -16.25
N ALA A 207 14.10 26.31 -15.34
CA ALA A 207 13.96 26.69 -13.94
C ALA A 207 15.06 26.05 -13.07
N PRO A 208 15.54 26.73 -12.00
CA PRO A 208 16.46 26.13 -11.05
C PRO A 208 15.79 24.91 -10.40
N ARG A 209 16.52 23.78 -10.33
CA ARG A 209 16.05 22.57 -9.66
C ARG A 209 15.80 22.89 -8.18
N VAL A 210 14.57 22.69 -7.74
CA VAL A 210 14.24 22.75 -6.31
C VAL A 210 14.53 21.38 -5.74
N ASP A 211 15.63 21.25 -5.00
CA ASP A 211 15.93 20.05 -4.23
C ASP A 211 14.97 19.99 -3.02
N GLY A 212 13.77 19.46 -3.28
CA GLY A 212 12.72 19.29 -2.29
C GLY A 212 12.78 17.91 -1.63
N VAL A 213 12.52 17.86 -0.33
CA VAL A 213 12.36 16.60 0.41
C VAL A 213 10.89 16.36 0.67
N THR A 214 10.44 15.14 0.36
CA THR A 214 9.08 14.67 0.62
C THR A 214 9.13 13.57 1.67
N ALA A 215 8.31 13.70 2.72
CA ALA A 215 8.14 12.69 3.75
C ALA A 215 6.66 12.49 4.11
N LEU A 216 6.29 11.22 4.35
CA LEU A 216 4.93 10.82 4.72
C LEU A 216 4.85 10.60 6.22
N PHE A 217 3.86 11.21 6.87
CA PHE A 217 3.62 11.05 8.30
C PHE A 217 2.28 10.39 8.59
N LEU A 218 2.28 9.45 9.53
CA LEU A 218 1.09 8.80 10.11
C LEU A 218 1.06 9.05 11.61
N ALA A 219 0.03 9.74 12.11
CA ALA A 219 -0.12 10.06 13.53
C ALA A 219 1.14 10.67 14.17
N GLY A 220 1.82 11.57 13.44
CA GLY A 220 3.07 12.21 13.88
C GLY A 220 4.35 11.36 13.70
N ARG A 221 4.26 10.15 13.15
CA ARG A 221 5.41 9.27 12.86
C ARG A 221 5.76 9.33 11.38
N GLN A 222 7.02 9.56 11.05
CA GLN A 222 7.49 9.45 9.68
C GLN A 222 7.47 7.98 9.25
N VAL A 223 6.70 7.65 8.22
CA VAL A 223 6.61 6.28 7.68
C VAL A 223 7.41 6.10 6.39
N ALA A 224 7.71 7.18 5.67
CA ALA A 224 8.59 7.12 4.49
C ALA A 224 9.19 8.50 4.17
N THR A 225 10.37 8.54 3.55
CA THR A 225 11.05 9.77 3.11
C THR A 225 11.83 9.55 1.82
N SER A 226 11.98 10.61 1.02
CA SER A 226 12.85 10.66 -0.17
C SER A 226 14.29 10.99 0.17
N LEU A 227 14.58 11.37 1.42
CA LEU A 227 15.94 11.63 1.85
C LEU A 227 16.66 10.31 2.10
N GLN A 228 17.65 10.01 1.28
CA GLN A 228 18.64 8.99 1.60
C GLN A 228 19.58 9.60 2.65
N TYR A 229 19.56 9.09 3.88
CA TYR A 229 20.66 9.36 4.80
C TYR A 229 21.89 8.65 4.22
N PRO A 230 23.04 9.31 4.05
CA PRO A 230 24.27 8.59 3.79
C PRO A 230 24.45 7.58 4.93
N ASP A 231 24.76 6.33 4.59
CA ASP A 231 25.16 5.32 5.56
C ASP A 231 26.27 5.92 6.42
N ASP A 232 26.07 5.95 7.73
CA ASP A 232 27.10 6.37 8.68
C ASP A 232 28.25 5.35 8.53
N PRO A 233 29.46 5.76 8.10
CA PRO A 233 30.56 4.82 8.05
C PRO A 233 31.02 4.52 9.48
N ASP A 234 30.86 3.27 9.91
CA ASP A 234 31.56 2.70 11.06
C ASP A 234 33.09 2.88 10.94
#